data_AF-A0A1F5YY54-F1
#
_entry.id   AF-A0A1F5YY54-F1
#
_cell.length_a   1.000
_cell.length_b   1.000
_cell.length_c   1.000
_cell.angle_alpha   90.00
_cell.angle_beta   90.00
_cell.angle_gamma   90.00
#
_symmetry.space_group_name_H-M   'P 1'
#
loop_
_entity.id
_entity.type
_entity.pdbx_description
1 polymer ?
#
loop_
_entity_poly.entity_id
_entity_poly.type
_entity_poly.pdbx_seq_one_letter_code
_entity_poly.pdbx_strand_id
1 'polypeptide(L)'
;MQKEKKSSDRFADLTWDHLEDWAGNRIVSRGRTYQRQNRVSGLAVTNDGSLVAWVEGSQRYATKVNIGDKGLRSTCTCPYESDCKHAVAVVLEYLERIEGNKRTPKVTNGDERLEILGNKHKDDGNAAKAKNIRGEIDNYLKGKSKSQLTGIILELADKYPAIGQNLCDRNQLTAGHTKTLVTHLRGEIRKISEEPGWHDYWQGEGYTPDYSEVRKKLEALLTAGCADDVLSLGEELLEAGNRQVEMSDDEGETAMEIAACMPVVVKALEQSSLKPIDKLVWAVDAVLTDEYELCNDIAEYLMGQHINSDWSLLADILLERLNKLRLSGVTNKLSRDYTRGLLSDWAIYALEQAGRKNEIIPLCEVEAKKTGSYERLVNHLIADKRFEDAEHWIKEGIRAVEQEWPGIADSLRGKLREIRTRQRNWHVVSAMCVDEFVRLPSQRTYTDCKKAADRVKVWPKVRECLLAYLESGLLPWKQQDWPLPPTGLTLPDKLNRSSYPMINELIDIAILEKQPDQVLRWYDQCPRKRFGWAYTSEDDIATAVRIHAPHRAVDIWKQLAEEQIAQAKPNAYLEAARYLRKAAQVMAEQNKQMEWDGYLYDLREKHIRKRRLIEILDSLDGQPIIKGKP
;
A
#
# COMPACT_ATOMS: atom_id res chain seq x y z
N MET A 1 -39.34 5.00 49.93
CA MET A 1 -39.57 3.58 49.55
C MET A 1 -40.20 3.54 48.15
N GLN A 2 -39.36 3.63 47.12
CA GLN A 2 -39.78 3.38 45.75
C GLN A 2 -39.57 1.90 45.47
N LYS A 3 -40.65 1.22 45.07
CA LYS A 3 -40.62 -0.19 44.65
C LYS A 3 -39.71 -0.33 43.44
N GLU A 4 -38.75 -1.24 43.54
CA GLU A 4 -37.89 -1.69 42.45
C GLU A 4 -38.73 -2.08 41.22
N LYS A 5 -38.60 -1.30 40.14
CA LYS A 5 -38.96 -1.77 38.79
C LYS A 5 -37.95 -2.87 38.44
N LYS A 6 -38.44 -4.09 38.19
CA LYS A 6 -37.66 -5.19 37.62
C LYS A 6 -36.80 -4.66 36.46
N SER A 7 -35.48 -4.84 36.57
CA SER A 7 -34.49 -4.58 35.52
C SER A 7 -34.99 -5.16 34.19
N SER A 8 -35.31 -4.32 33.20
CA SER A 8 -35.43 -4.78 31.82
C SER A 8 -34.06 -5.28 31.36
N ASP A 9 -34.04 -6.34 30.57
CA ASP A 9 -32.81 -6.90 30.04
C ASP A 9 -32.24 -5.96 28.96
N ARG A 10 -31.08 -5.35 29.18
CA ARG A 10 -30.48 -4.37 28.24
C ARG A 10 -30.20 -4.97 26.86
N PHE A 11 -30.11 -6.31 26.73
CA PHE A 11 -29.96 -6.96 25.44
C PHE A 11 -31.26 -6.92 24.62
N ALA A 12 -32.44 -6.87 25.25
CA ALA A 12 -33.74 -6.90 24.58
C ALA A 12 -33.99 -5.70 23.65
N ASP A 13 -33.35 -4.57 23.91
CA ASP A 13 -33.48 -3.33 23.14
C ASP A 13 -32.50 -3.24 21.96
N LEU A 14 -31.70 -4.29 21.70
CA LEU A 14 -30.75 -4.29 20.58
C LEU A 14 -31.47 -4.38 19.23
N THR A 15 -31.11 -3.50 18.31
CA THR A 15 -31.52 -3.52 16.90
C THR A 15 -30.39 -4.12 16.04
N TRP A 16 -30.70 -4.42 14.78
CA TRP A 16 -29.65 -4.84 13.84
C TRP A 16 -28.58 -3.76 13.63
N ASP A 17 -28.98 -2.48 13.62
CA ASP A 17 -28.05 -1.36 13.51
C ASP A 17 -27.07 -1.33 14.70
N HIS A 18 -27.54 -1.60 15.93
CA HIS A 18 -26.64 -1.69 17.09
C HIS A 18 -25.59 -2.80 16.96
N LEU A 19 -25.92 -3.93 16.32
CA LEU A 19 -24.94 -5.00 16.07
C LEU A 19 -24.02 -4.67 14.88
N GLU A 20 -24.55 -4.02 13.84
CA GLU A 20 -23.78 -3.61 12.66
C GLU A 20 -22.80 -2.49 12.98
N ASP A 21 -23.17 -1.52 13.81
CA ASP A 21 -22.28 -0.46 14.32
C ASP A 21 -21.19 -1.04 15.23
N TRP A 22 -21.52 -2.10 15.98
CA TRP A 22 -20.59 -2.74 16.90
C TRP A 22 -19.55 -3.63 16.21
N ALA A 23 -19.98 -4.55 15.35
CA ALA A 23 -19.11 -5.59 14.78
C ALA A 23 -18.89 -5.44 13.26
N GLY A 24 -19.61 -4.54 12.59
CA GLY A 24 -19.61 -4.44 11.14
C GLY A 24 -20.49 -5.50 10.47
N ASN A 25 -21.16 -5.11 9.39
CA ASN A 25 -22.18 -5.91 8.71
C ASN A 25 -21.70 -7.34 8.32
N ARG A 26 -20.49 -7.46 7.76
CA ARG A 26 -19.92 -8.77 7.36
C ARG A 26 -19.78 -9.73 8.54
N ILE A 27 -19.39 -9.24 9.71
CA ILE A 27 -19.22 -10.06 10.91
C ILE A 27 -20.58 -10.44 11.48
N VAL A 28 -21.54 -9.52 11.48
CA VAL A 28 -22.92 -9.78 11.92
C VAL A 28 -23.58 -10.88 11.08
N SER A 29 -23.44 -10.84 9.75
CA SER A 29 -23.95 -11.88 8.84
C SER A 29 -23.37 -13.26 9.14
N ARG A 30 -22.06 -13.34 9.43
CA ARG A 30 -21.40 -14.59 9.82
C ARG A 30 -21.87 -15.05 11.20
N GLY A 31 -22.08 -14.14 12.15
CA GLY A 31 -22.61 -14.44 13.48
C GLY A 31 -24.00 -15.05 13.46
N ARG A 32 -24.92 -14.48 12.65
CA ARG A 32 -26.26 -15.07 12.40
C ARG A 32 -26.18 -16.51 11.89
N THR A 33 -25.24 -16.77 10.98
CA THR A 33 -25.03 -18.12 10.44
C THR A 33 -24.62 -19.10 11.54
N TYR A 34 -23.73 -18.69 12.45
CA TYR A 34 -23.24 -19.55 13.54
C TYR A 34 -24.33 -19.85 14.56
N GLN A 35 -25.14 -18.86 14.92
CA GLN A 35 -26.29 -19.07 15.81
C GLN A 35 -27.31 -20.02 15.19
N ARG A 36 -27.74 -19.79 13.93
CA ARG A 36 -28.71 -20.67 13.25
C ARG A 36 -28.23 -22.11 13.04
N GLN A 37 -26.92 -22.32 13.01
CA GLN A 37 -26.32 -23.66 12.94
C GLN A 37 -26.19 -24.32 14.32
N ASN A 38 -26.80 -23.76 15.37
CA ASN A 38 -26.75 -24.24 16.75
C ASN A 38 -25.33 -24.43 17.29
N ARG A 39 -24.39 -23.56 16.87
CA ARG A 39 -22.98 -23.64 17.27
C ARG A 39 -22.70 -23.03 18.64
N VAL A 40 -23.70 -22.41 19.26
CA VAL A 40 -23.58 -21.80 20.59
C VAL A 40 -24.04 -22.80 21.63
N SER A 41 -23.19 -23.10 22.61
CA SER A 41 -23.49 -24.05 23.69
C SER A 41 -23.08 -23.52 25.05
N GLY A 42 -23.71 -24.05 26.10
CA GLY A 42 -23.44 -23.69 27.48
C GLY A 42 -23.83 -22.25 27.87
N LEU A 43 -24.57 -21.51 27.05
CA LEU A 43 -24.90 -20.10 27.30
C LEU A 43 -25.36 -19.84 28.74
N ALA A 44 -24.68 -18.93 29.43
CA ALA A 44 -24.92 -18.56 30.82
C ALA A 44 -24.73 -17.06 31.04
N VAL A 45 -25.34 -16.53 32.11
CA VAL A 45 -25.25 -15.12 32.51
C VAL A 45 -24.41 -14.98 33.78
N THR A 46 -23.45 -14.06 33.77
CA THR A 46 -22.61 -13.74 34.93
C THR A 46 -23.32 -12.78 35.91
N ASN A 47 -22.77 -12.64 37.12
CA ASN A 47 -23.34 -11.75 38.14
C ASN A 47 -23.37 -10.26 37.73
N ASP A 48 -22.47 -9.85 36.83
CA ASP A 48 -22.40 -8.50 36.26
C ASP A 48 -23.32 -8.30 35.04
N GLY A 49 -24.15 -9.29 34.70
CA GLY A 49 -25.07 -9.24 33.56
C GLY A 49 -24.43 -9.54 32.20
N SER A 50 -23.16 -9.93 32.15
CA SER A 50 -22.52 -10.38 30.90
C SER A 50 -23.00 -11.77 30.47
N LEU A 51 -22.94 -12.03 29.17
CA LEU A 51 -23.19 -13.33 28.57
C LEU A 51 -21.87 -14.09 28.40
N VAL A 52 -21.87 -15.39 28.68
CA VAL A 52 -20.73 -16.28 28.40
C VAL A 52 -21.20 -17.58 27.76
N ALA A 53 -20.50 -18.03 26.72
CA ALA A 53 -20.83 -19.26 26.01
C ALA A 53 -19.60 -19.89 25.34
N TRP A 54 -19.75 -21.15 24.94
CA TRP A 54 -18.89 -21.81 23.98
C TRP A 54 -19.45 -21.61 22.57
N VAL A 55 -18.59 -21.30 21.61
CA VAL A 55 -18.98 -21.21 20.19
C VAL A 55 -18.07 -22.09 19.34
N GLU A 56 -18.68 -22.99 18.57
CA GLU A 56 -17.96 -23.95 17.74
C GLU A 56 -17.50 -23.32 16.41
N GLY A 57 -16.20 -23.40 16.12
CA GLY A 57 -15.56 -22.83 14.92
C GLY A 57 -14.66 -23.84 14.22
N SER A 58 -13.42 -23.45 13.89
CA SER A 58 -12.34 -24.40 13.60
C SER A 58 -11.85 -25.11 14.87
N GLN A 59 -12.06 -24.45 16.01
CA GLN A 59 -11.89 -24.97 17.36
C GLN A 59 -13.03 -24.40 18.22
N ARG A 60 -13.17 -24.90 19.45
CA ARG A 60 -14.13 -24.39 20.41
C ARG A 60 -13.62 -23.12 21.08
N TYR A 61 -14.36 -22.02 20.96
CA TYR A 61 -13.95 -20.71 21.50
C TYR A 61 -14.79 -20.28 22.70
N ALA A 62 -14.14 -19.85 23.78
CA ALA A 62 -14.80 -19.20 24.91
C ALA A 62 -15.11 -17.76 24.52
N THR A 63 -16.34 -17.31 24.74
CA THR A 63 -16.82 -15.99 24.30
C THR A 63 -17.61 -15.33 25.41
N LYS A 64 -17.22 -14.11 25.80
CA LYS A 64 -17.94 -13.24 26.76
C LYS A 64 -18.40 -11.97 26.07
N VAL A 65 -19.63 -11.53 26.34
CA VAL A 65 -20.20 -10.28 25.81
C VAL A 65 -20.87 -9.48 26.94
N ASN A 66 -20.66 -8.17 26.99
CA ASN A 66 -21.25 -7.26 27.96
C ASN A 66 -21.77 -5.98 27.27
N ILE A 67 -22.83 -5.38 27.80
CA ILE A 67 -23.29 -4.03 27.45
C ILE A 67 -22.83 -3.04 28.53
N GLY A 68 -21.78 -2.27 28.23
CA GLY A 68 -21.27 -1.21 29.10
C GLY A 68 -21.86 0.18 28.78
N ASP A 69 -21.31 1.22 29.41
CA ASP A 69 -21.74 2.62 29.20
C ASP A 69 -21.43 3.15 27.79
N LYS A 70 -20.48 2.52 27.09
CA LYS A 70 -20.07 2.85 25.72
C LYS A 70 -20.60 1.85 24.67
N GLY A 71 -21.62 1.06 25.00
CA GLY A 71 -22.20 0.05 24.10
C GLY A 71 -21.67 -1.38 24.32
N LEU A 72 -21.87 -2.24 23.33
CA LEU A 72 -21.47 -3.65 23.35
C LEU A 72 -19.95 -3.81 23.35
N ARG A 73 -19.47 -4.80 24.11
CA ARG A 73 -18.07 -5.22 24.14
C ARG A 73 -17.99 -6.73 24.23
N SER A 74 -16.96 -7.32 23.64
CA SER A 74 -16.73 -8.75 23.76
C SER A 74 -15.26 -9.13 23.93
N THR A 75 -15.06 -10.33 24.47
CA THR A 75 -13.77 -11.00 24.57
C THR A 75 -13.96 -12.44 24.14
N CYS A 76 -13.12 -12.89 23.21
CA CYS A 76 -13.20 -14.20 22.61
C CYS A 76 -11.80 -14.82 22.48
N THR A 77 -11.70 -16.13 22.68
CA THR A 77 -10.42 -16.84 22.50
C THR A 77 -10.05 -17.08 21.03
N CYS A 78 -10.88 -16.65 20.08
CA CYS A 78 -10.56 -16.77 18.66
C CYS A 78 -9.47 -15.78 18.22
N PRO A 79 -8.85 -15.98 17.04
CA PRO A 79 -7.81 -15.08 16.51
C PRO A 79 -8.26 -13.62 16.32
N TYR A 80 -9.57 -13.38 16.26
CA TYR A 80 -10.15 -12.04 16.11
C TYR A 80 -10.31 -11.29 17.44
N GLU A 81 -10.24 -12.01 18.56
CA GLU A 81 -10.16 -11.52 19.95
C GLU A 81 -11.37 -10.76 20.51
N SER A 82 -11.96 -9.82 19.77
CA SER A 82 -13.16 -9.06 20.12
C SER A 82 -14.04 -8.86 18.89
N ASP A 83 -15.27 -8.40 19.14
CA ASP A 83 -16.28 -7.95 18.17
C ASP A 83 -16.43 -8.89 16.97
N CYS A 84 -16.30 -10.17 17.26
CA CYS A 84 -16.19 -11.23 16.28
C CYS A 84 -17.54 -11.92 16.03
N LYS A 85 -17.60 -12.75 14.98
CA LYS A 85 -18.80 -13.51 14.64
C LYS A 85 -19.31 -14.41 15.79
N HIS A 86 -18.39 -14.90 16.64
CA HIS A 86 -18.77 -15.70 17.81
C HIS A 86 -19.49 -14.86 18.85
N ALA A 87 -19.02 -13.63 19.11
CA ALA A 87 -19.65 -12.70 20.03
C ALA A 87 -21.06 -12.31 19.56
N VAL A 88 -21.22 -12.03 18.27
CA VAL A 88 -22.55 -11.81 17.68
C VAL A 88 -23.45 -13.04 17.85
N ALA A 89 -22.94 -14.25 17.59
CA ALA A 89 -23.72 -15.47 17.75
C ALA A 89 -24.22 -15.68 19.20
N VAL A 90 -23.40 -15.35 20.20
CA VAL A 90 -23.78 -15.42 21.62
C VAL A 90 -24.92 -14.46 21.96
N VAL A 91 -24.87 -13.22 21.45
CA VAL A 91 -25.94 -12.23 21.65
C VAL A 91 -27.25 -12.72 21.02
N LEU A 92 -27.19 -13.22 19.79
CA LEU A 92 -28.37 -13.70 19.06
C LEU A 92 -29.00 -14.93 19.72
N GLU A 93 -28.20 -15.88 20.19
CA GLU A 93 -28.69 -17.06 20.92
C GLU A 93 -29.39 -16.65 22.23
N TYR A 94 -28.85 -15.65 22.92
CA TYR A 94 -29.48 -15.12 24.12
C TYR A 94 -30.82 -14.45 23.84
N LEU A 95 -30.88 -13.63 22.78
CA LEU A 95 -32.12 -13.00 22.31
C LEU A 95 -33.20 -14.02 21.95
N GLU A 96 -32.84 -15.11 21.25
CA GLU A 96 -33.77 -16.20 20.92
C GLU A 96 -34.31 -16.90 22.18
N ARG A 97 -33.49 -17.05 23.23
CA ARG A 97 -33.96 -17.60 24.52
C ARG A 97 -34.93 -16.69 25.24
N ILE A 98 -34.70 -15.37 25.19
CA ILE A 98 -35.64 -14.37 25.72
C ILE A 98 -36.97 -14.46 24.97
N GLU A 99 -36.94 -14.46 23.64
CA GLU A 99 -38.14 -14.57 22.80
C GLU A 99 -38.90 -15.88 23.05
N GLY A 100 -38.17 -16.98 23.27
CA GLY A 100 -38.72 -18.28 23.64
C GLY A 100 -39.13 -18.45 25.10
N ASN A 101 -39.06 -17.41 25.95
CA ASN A 101 -39.32 -17.47 27.40
C ASN A 101 -38.51 -18.58 28.14
N LYS A 102 -37.32 -18.89 27.65
CA LYS A 102 -36.42 -19.89 28.25
C LYS A 102 -35.50 -19.24 29.28
N ARG A 103 -35.39 -19.85 30.47
CA ARG A 103 -34.45 -19.36 31.50
C ARG A 103 -33.01 -19.65 31.10
N THR A 104 -32.16 -18.63 31.13
CA THR A 104 -30.71 -18.79 30.94
C THR A 104 -30.03 -19.08 32.28
N PRO A 105 -29.20 -20.14 32.38
CA PRO A 105 -28.46 -20.46 33.60
C PRO A 105 -27.56 -19.33 34.07
N LYS A 106 -27.35 -19.21 35.39
CA LYS A 106 -26.30 -18.36 35.96
C LYS A 106 -24.97 -19.12 35.99
N VAL A 107 -23.88 -18.40 35.77
CA VAL A 107 -22.52 -18.94 35.83
C VAL A 107 -22.20 -19.46 37.24
N THR A 108 -21.52 -20.62 37.31
CA THR A 108 -21.04 -21.22 38.56
C THR A 108 -19.66 -20.69 38.96
N ASN A 109 -19.31 -20.74 40.25
CA ASN A 109 -17.95 -20.42 40.70
C ASN A 109 -16.95 -21.39 40.04
N GLY A 110 -15.86 -20.87 39.45
CA GLY A 110 -14.84 -21.66 38.75
C GLY A 110 -15.23 -22.06 37.31
N ASP A 111 -15.99 -21.22 36.61
CA ASP A 111 -16.35 -21.46 35.21
C ASP A 111 -15.10 -21.41 34.31
N GLU A 112 -14.75 -22.56 33.73
CA GLU A 112 -13.60 -22.77 32.83
C GLU A 112 -13.50 -21.70 31.73
N ARG A 113 -14.64 -21.21 31.21
CA ARG A 113 -14.66 -20.19 30.16
C ARG A 113 -14.12 -18.85 30.65
N LEU A 114 -14.45 -18.47 31.89
CA LEU A 114 -13.98 -17.23 32.48
C LEU A 114 -12.49 -17.30 32.84
N GLU A 115 -12.01 -18.47 33.25
CA GLU A 115 -10.58 -18.69 33.53
C GLU A 115 -9.74 -18.57 32.25
N ILE A 116 -10.19 -19.18 31.15
CA ILE A 116 -9.50 -19.10 29.86
C ILE A 116 -9.51 -17.65 29.33
N LEU A 117 -10.64 -16.93 29.49
CA LEU A 117 -10.75 -15.53 29.07
C LEU A 117 -9.91 -14.57 29.93
N GLY A 118 -9.64 -14.91 31.19
CA GLY A 118 -8.82 -14.12 32.11
C GLY A 118 -7.30 -14.21 31.87
N ASN A 119 -6.84 -15.26 31.18
CA ASN A 119 -5.41 -15.53 30.94
C ASN A 119 -4.84 -14.87 29.66
N LYS A 120 -5.61 -14.09 28.91
CA LYS A 120 -5.20 -13.49 27.63
C LYS A 120 -4.42 -12.16 27.71
N HIS A 121 -3.93 -11.76 28.89
CA HIS A 121 -3.09 -10.55 29.05
C HIS A 121 -1.64 -10.81 29.51
N LYS A 122 -1.07 -11.97 29.19
CA LYS A 122 0.38 -12.19 29.34
C LYS A 122 0.95 -13.00 28.18
N ASP A 123 1.11 -12.34 27.04
CA ASP A 123 1.91 -12.86 25.92
C ASP A 123 3.40 -12.47 26.05
N ASP A 124 3.95 -12.62 27.26
CA ASP A 124 5.38 -12.46 27.58
C ASP A 124 6.03 -13.82 27.95
N GLY A 125 5.39 -14.93 27.59
CA GLY A 125 5.68 -16.27 28.13
C GLY A 125 6.61 -17.18 27.33
N ASN A 126 7.11 -16.76 26.16
CA ASN A 126 7.87 -17.68 25.28
C ASN A 126 9.38 -17.75 25.61
N ALA A 127 9.94 -16.76 26.31
CA ALA A 127 11.37 -16.74 26.67
C ALA A 127 11.73 -17.67 27.84
N ALA A 128 10.82 -17.89 28.79
CA ALA A 128 11.08 -18.68 30.00
C ALA A 128 11.14 -20.19 29.72
N LYS A 129 10.33 -20.69 28.78
CA LYS A 129 10.27 -22.11 28.40
C LYS A 129 11.51 -22.54 27.60
N ALA A 130 11.99 -21.68 26.69
CA ALA A 130 13.24 -21.88 25.96
C ALA A 130 14.48 -21.83 26.87
N LYS A 131 14.49 -20.97 27.89
CA LYS A 131 15.55 -20.92 28.91
C LYS A 131 15.65 -22.22 29.71
N ASN A 132 14.51 -22.83 30.04
CA ASN A 132 14.47 -24.06 30.84
C ASN A 132 15.01 -25.27 30.06
N ILE A 133 14.63 -25.42 28.79
CA ILE A 133 15.14 -26.48 27.90
C ILE A 133 16.66 -26.36 27.70
N ARG A 134 17.17 -25.13 27.52
CA ARG A 134 18.61 -24.90 27.35
C ARG A 134 19.41 -25.27 28.61
N GLY A 135 18.86 -25.04 29.81
CA GLY A 135 19.48 -25.41 31.08
C GLY A 135 19.54 -26.92 31.30
N GLU A 136 18.49 -27.66 30.92
CA GLU A 136 18.46 -29.13 30.99
C GLU A 136 19.47 -29.77 30.04
N ILE A 137 19.57 -29.27 28.80
CA ILE A 137 20.55 -29.73 27.81
C ILE A 137 21.98 -29.45 28.30
N ASP A 138 22.24 -28.26 28.84
CA ASP A 138 23.57 -27.90 29.37
C ASP A 138 24.01 -28.83 30.51
N ASN A 139 23.10 -29.14 31.45
CA ASN A 139 23.37 -30.09 32.54
C ASN A 139 23.61 -31.52 32.02
N TYR A 140 22.85 -31.96 31.01
CA TYR A 140 23.04 -33.27 30.38
C TYR A 140 24.42 -33.37 29.70
N LEU A 141 24.84 -32.34 28.97
CA LEU A 141 26.12 -32.31 28.26
C LEU A 141 27.32 -32.21 29.22
N LYS A 142 27.21 -31.42 30.30
CA LYS A 142 28.27 -31.30 31.33
C LYS A 142 28.54 -32.63 32.05
N GLY A 143 27.56 -33.51 32.13
CA GLY A 143 27.70 -34.86 32.71
C GLY A 143 28.34 -35.90 31.79
N LYS A 144 28.70 -35.56 30.55
CA LYS A 144 29.28 -36.50 29.58
C LYS A 144 30.80 -36.42 29.53
N SER A 145 31.45 -37.56 29.27
CA SER A 145 32.87 -37.60 28.97
C SER A 145 33.17 -37.06 27.57
N LYS A 146 34.44 -36.71 27.30
CA LYS A 146 34.87 -36.22 25.97
C LYS A 146 34.51 -37.19 24.83
N SER A 147 34.64 -38.51 25.04
CA SER A 147 34.28 -39.50 24.01
C SER A 147 32.78 -39.57 23.78
N GLN A 148 31.97 -39.45 24.84
CA GLN A 148 30.52 -39.43 24.74
C GLN A 148 29.99 -38.18 24.05
N LEU A 149 30.58 -37.00 24.35
CA LEU A 149 30.27 -35.76 23.65
C LEU A 149 30.62 -35.85 22.16
N THR A 150 31.79 -36.41 21.84
CA THR A 150 32.19 -36.63 20.43
C THR A 150 31.22 -37.57 19.72
N GLY A 151 30.79 -38.65 20.38
CA GLY A 151 29.79 -39.58 19.86
C GLY A 151 28.44 -38.92 19.56
N ILE A 152 27.94 -38.09 20.49
CA ILE A 152 26.69 -37.34 20.30
C ILE A 152 26.81 -36.37 19.11
N ILE A 153 27.94 -35.69 18.97
CA ILE A 153 28.17 -34.75 17.87
C ILE A 153 28.21 -35.48 16.51
N LEU A 154 28.88 -36.63 16.44
CA LEU A 154 28.93 -37.44 15.22
C LEU A 154 27.56 -38.01 14.86
N GLU A 155 26.79 -38.48 15.84
CA GLU A 155 25.41 -38.93 15.63
C GLU A 155 24.51 -37.80 15.11
N LEU A 156 24.68 -36.59 15.64
CA LEU A 156 23.97 -35.40 15.14
C LEU A 156 24.42 -34.99 13.73
N ALA A 157 25.70 -35.13 13.41
CA ALA A 157 26.24 -34.85 12.07
C ALA A 157 25.73 -35.86 11.03
N ASP A 158 25.62 -37.13 11.39
CA ASP A 158 25.06 -38.19 10.53
C ASP A 158 23.56 -37.98 10.30
N LYS A 159 22.84 -37.58 11.36
CA LYS A 159 21.38 -37.36 11.29
C LYS A 159 21.00 -36.05 10.61
N TYR A 160 21.85 -35.02 10.71
CA TYR A 160 21.64 -33.70 10.15
C TYR A 160 22.88 -33.27 9.35
N PRO A 161 22.93 -33.54 8.03
CA PRO A 161 24.11 -33.29 7.20
C PRO A 161 24.66 -31.86 7.27
N ALA A 162 23.80 -30.86 7.50
CA ALA A 162 24.19 -29.47 7.70
C ALA A 162 25.13 -29.27 8.92
N ILE A 163 24.92 -30.02 10.01
CA ILE A 163 25.77 -29.98 11.21
C ILE A 163 27.15 -30.58 10.89
N GLY A 164 27.18 -31.70 10.16
CA GLY A 164 28.43 -32.32 9.70
C GLY A 164 29.25 -31.38 8.81
N GLN A 165 28.59 -30.73 7.84
CA GLN A 165 29.24 -29.76 6.97
C GLN A 165 29.80 -28.57 7.77
N ASN A 166 29.01 -28.00 8.70
CA ASN A 166 29.46 -26.89 9.53
C ASN A 166 30.70 -27.24 10.39
N LEU A 167 30.77 -28.47 10.91
CA LEU A 167 31.93 -28.97 11.65
C LEU A 167 33.15 -29.14 10.76
N CYS A 168 32.98 -29.65 9.53
CA CYS A 168 34.04 -29.72 8.53
C CYS A 168 34.56 -28.34 8.14
N ASP A 169 33.66 -27.38 7.87
CA ASP A 169 34.02 -26.00 7.51
C ASP A 169 34.79 -25.31 8.65
N ARG A 170 34.36 -25.50 9.90
CA ARG A 170 35.08 -25.03 11.10
C ARG A 170 36.46 -25.65 11.22
N ASN A 171 36.58 -26.96 10.99
CA ASN A 171 37.87 -27.64 11.02
C ASN A 171 38.82 -27.10 9.94
N GLN A 172 38.31 -26.85 8.73
CA GLN A 172 39.07 -26.25 7.63
C GLN A 172 39.54 -24.82 7.94
N LEU A 173 38.69 -23.99 8.57
CA LEU A 173 39.05 -22.65 9.05
C LEU A 173 40.19 -22.73 10.08
N THR A 174 40.08 -23.62 11.08
CA THR A 174 41.14 -23.79 12.08
C THR A 174 42.43 -24.38 11.53
N ALA A 175 42.36 -25.17 10.45
CA ALA A 175 43.51 -25.75 9.76
C ALA A 175 44.14 -24.81 8.71
N GLY A 176 43.61 -23.60 8.50
CA GLY A 176 44.11 -22.63 7.52
C GLY A 176 43.82 -23.00 6.06
N HIS A 177 42.90 -23.93 5.80
CA HIS A 177 42.50 -24.36 4.45
C HIS A 177 41.41 -23.44 3.84
N THR A 178 41.62 -22.13 3.89
CA THR A 178 40.63 -21.11 3.50
C THR A 178 40.22 -21.21 2.02
N LYS A 179 41.14 -21.60 1.13
CA LYS A 179 40.84 -21.80 -0.32
C LYS A 179 39.78 -22.87 -0.59
N THR A 180 39.76 -23.95 0.20
CA THR A 180 38.78 -25.03 0.03
C THR A 180 37.40 -24.53 0.44
N LEU A 181 37.31 -23.79 1.54
CA LEU A 181 36.06 -23.18 2.00
C LEU A 181 35.52 -22.15 1.00
N VAL A 182 36.37 -21.31 0.41
CA VAL A 182 35.99 -20.37 -0.65
C VAL A 182 35.41 -21.10 -1.86
N THR A 183 36.06 -22.20 -2.28
CA THR A 183 35.58 -23.02 -3.41
C THR A 183 34.24 -23.68 -3.11
N HIS A 184 34.05 -24.15 -1.88
CA HIS A 184 32.79 -24.75 -1.45
C HIS A 184 31.66 -23.71 -1.39
N LEU A 185 31.91 -22.57 -0.76
CA LEU A 185 30.95 -21.48 -0.62
C LEU A 185 30.52 -20.92 -1.97
N ARG A 186 31.44 -20.80 -2.93
CA ARG A 186 31.13 -20.49 -4.32
C ARG A 186 30.13 -21.48 -4.93
N GLY A 187 30.32 -22.77 -4.69
CA GLY A 187 29.38 -23.80 -5.13
C GLY A 187 28.01 -23.69 -4.46
N GLU A 188 27.98 -23.36 -3.17
CA GLU A 188 26.73 -23.15 -2.42
C GLU A 188 25.95 -21.94 -2.94
N ILE A 189 26.61 -20.79 -3.18
CA ILE A 189 25.98 -19.60 -3.76
C ILE A 189 25.30 -19.95 -5.08
N ARG A 190 26.01 -20.65 -5.98
CA ARG A 190 25.46 -21.07 -7.28
C ARG A 190 24.24 -21.97 -7.10
N LYS A 191 24.37 -22.99 -6.25
CA LYS A 191 23.28 -23.95 -6.01
C LYS A 191 22.04 -23.30 -5.42
N ILE A 192 22.19 -22.41 -4.43
CA ILE A 192 21.05 -21.71 -3.82
C ILE A 192 20.40 -20.76 -4.83
N SER A 193 21.21 -20.13 -5.70
CA SER A 193 20.71 -19.21 -6.73
C SER A 193 19.99 -19.89 -7.91
N GLU A 194 20.07 -21.22 -8.05
CA GLU A 194 19.44 -21.97 -9.15
C GLU A 194 17.92 -22.10 -9.00
N GLU A 195 17.40 -22.06 -7.76
CA GLU A 195 15.97 -22.23 -7.48
C GLU A 195 15.33 -20.87 -7.13
N PRO A 196 14.49 -20.27 -8.00
CA PRO A 196 13.84 -18.99 -7.71
C PRO A 196 12.85 -19.08 -6.54
N GLY A 197 12.72 -18.00 -5.80
CA GLY A 197 11.67 -17.86 -4.79
C GLY A 197 10.30 -17.70 -5.44
N TRP A 198 9.25 -18.18 -4.78
CA TRP A 198 7.88 -18.04 -5.25
C TRP A 198 6.86 -18.06 -4.11
N HIS A 199 5.72 -17.43 -4.31
CA HIS A 199 4.61 -17.45 -3.36
C HIS A 199 3.24 -17.66 -4.03
N ASP A 200 2.46 -18.62 -3.54
CA ASP A 200 1.04 -18.82 -3.90
C ASP A 200 0.12 -18.19 -2.85
N TYR A 201 -0.31 -16.96 -3.10
CA TYR A 201 -1.22 -16.19 -2.23
C TYR A 201 -2.60 -16.83 -2.03
N TRP A 202 -2.98 -17.79 -2.88
CA TRP A 202 -4.28 -18.47 -2.78
C TRP A 202 -4.23 -19.64 -1.80
N GLN A 203 -3.07 -20.29 -1.69
CA GLN A 203 -2.85 -21.45 -0.83
C GLN A 203 -2.01 -21.14 0.41
N GLY A 204 -1.32 -20.00 0.44
CA GLY A 204 -0.41 -19.62 1.52
C GLY A 204 0.86 -20.47 1.55
N GLU A 205 1.24 -21.04 0.40
CA GLU A 205 2.47 -21.81 0.21
C GLU A 205 3.51 -20.95 -0.50
N GLY A 206 4.79 -21.24 -0.28
CA GLY A 206 5.86 -20.55 -0.97
C GLY A 206 7.22 -21.12 -0.61
N TYR A 207 8.22 -20.70 -1.36
CA TYR A 207 9.61 -21.04 -1.16
C TYR A 207 10.43 -19.77 -1.19
N THR A 208 11.24 -19.57 -0.17
CA THR A 208 12.23 -18.49 -0.11
C THR A 208 13.61 -19.13 0.08
N PRO A 209 14.57 -18.84 -0.82
CA PRO A 209 15.95 -19.31 -0.68
C PRO A 209 16.58 -18.79 0.62
N ASP A 210 17.18 -19.68 1.42
CA ASP A 210 17.83 -19.33 2.70
C ASP A 210 19.32 -19.02 2.49
N TYR A 211 19.70 -17.74 2.59
CA TYR A 211 21.08 -17.28 2.47
C TYR A 211 21.79 -17.15 3.83
N SER A 212 21.15 -17.53 4.93
CA SER A 212 21.68 -17.34 6.28
C SER A 212 22.98 -18.12 6.55
N GLU A 213 23.14 -19.31 5.97
CA GLU A 213 24.38 -20.07 6.06
C GLU A 213 25.50 -19.49 5.19
N VAL A 214 25.17 -18.99 3.99
CA VAL A 214 26.13 -18.27 3.13
C VAL A 214 26.69 -17.06 3.89
N ARG A 215 25.80 -16.26 4.50
CA ARG A 215 26.19 -15.10 5.33
C ARG A 215 27.15 -15.49 6.46
N LYS A 216 26.82 -16.51 7.25
CA LYS A 216 27.67 -16.98 8.36
C LYS A 216 29.07 -17.41 7.89
N LYS A 217 29.16 -18.06 6.72
CA LYS A 217 30.44 -18.49 6.15
C LYS A 217 31.25 -17.32 5.61
N LEU A 218 30.62 -16.32 4.99
CA LEU A 218 31.27 -15.05 4.62
C LEU A 218 31.83 -14.34 5.86
N GLU A 219 31.08 -14.26 6.95
CA GLU A 219 31.54 -13.67 8.22
C GLU A 219 32.73 -14.43 8.82
N ALA A 220 32.71 -15.75 8.75
CA ALA A 220 33.80 -16.60 9.23
C ALA A 220 35.08 -16.42 8.41
N LEU A 221 34.97 -16.35 7.08
CA LEU A 221 36.09 -16.06 6.18
C LEU A 221 36.67 -14.66 6.43
N LEU A 222 35.81 -13.66 6.62
CA LEU A 222 36.24 -12.30 6.94
C LEU A 222 36.99 -12.25 8.28
N THR A 223 36.48 -12.94 9.31
CA THR A 223 37.14 -13.05 10.62
C THR A 223 38.50 -13.75 10.52
N ALA A 224 38.67 -14.67 9.55
CA ALA A 224 39.94 -15.33 9.28
C ALA A 224 40.94 -14.46 8.47
N GLY A 225 40.58 -13.22 8.11
CA GLY A 225 41.43 -12.30 7.37
C GLY A 225 41.38 -12.48 5.85
N CYS A 226 40.44 -13.25 5.32
CA CYS A 226 40.28 -13.50 3.88
C CYS A 226 39.39 -12.44 3.21
N ALA A 227 39.64 -11.15 3.47
CA ALA A 227 38.80 -10.05 2.98
C ALA A 227 38.68 -10.02 1.45
N ASP A 228 39.79 -10.23 0.72
CA ASP A 228 39.80 -10.24 -0.75
C ASP A 228 38.99 -11.41 -1.33
N ASP A 229 39.04 -12.58 -0.70
CA ASP A 229 38.24 -13.74 -1.12
C ASP A 229 36.74 -13.52 -0.85
N VAL A 230 36.39 -12.89 0.29
CA VAL A 230 34.99 -12.53 0.61
C VAL A 230 34.47 -11.49 -0.38
N LEU A 231 35.30 -10.54 -0.80
CA LEU A 231 34.91 -9.55 -1.80
C LEU A 231 34.63 -10.20 -3.16
N SER A 232 35.48 -11.12 -3.61
CA SER A 232 35.26 -11.91 -4.84
C SER A 232 34.00 -12.77 -4.75
N LEU A 233 33.71 -13.39 -3.60
CA LEU A 233 32.47 -14.12 -3.39
C LEU A 233 31.24 -13.21 -3.38
N GLY A 234 31.39 -11.97 -2.91
CA GLY A 234 30.35 -10.95 -2.94
C GLY A 234 29.96 -10.55 -4.37
N GLU A 235 30.93 -10.43 -5.28
CA GLU A 235 30.66 -10.21 -6.71
C GLU A 235 29.83 -11.36 -7.31
N GLU A 236 30.24 -12.60 -7.05
CA GLU A 236 29.53 -13.78 -7.54
C GLU A 236 28.12 -13.90 -6.93
N LEU A 237 27.97 -13.54 -5.65
CA LEU A 237 26.68 -13.48 -4.98
C LEU A 237 25.76 -12.43 -5.61
N LEU A 238 26.29 -11.25 -5.94
CA LEU A 238 25.52 -10.19 -6.57
C LEU A 238 25.06 -10.59 -7.98
N GLU A 239 25.96 -11.18 -8.77
CA GLU A 239 25.65 -11.62 -10.14
C GLU A 239 24.61 -12.76 -10.14
N ALA A 240 24.78 -13.74 -9.24
CA ALA A 240 23.84 -14.85 -9.08
C ALA A 240 22.50 -14.37 -8.49
N GLY A 241 22.55 -13.45 -7.53
CA GLY A 241 21.40 -12.90 -6.85
C GLY A 241 20.50 -12.07 -7.77
N ASN A 242 21.06 -11.16 -8.57
CA ASN A 242 20.27 -10.39 -9.55
C ASN A 242 19.49 -11.31 -10.49
N ARG A 243 20.15 -12.36 -11.03
CA ARG A 243 19.47 -13.36 -11.87
C ARG A 243 18.37 -14.09 -11.13
N GLN A 244 18.62 -14.49 -9.88
CA GLN A 244 17.63 -15.22 -9.11
C GLN A 244 16.39 -14.35 -8.85
N VAL A 245 16.57 -13.09 -8.46
CA VAL A 245 15.45 -12.16 -8.22
C VAL A 245 14.68 -11.89 -9.50
N GLU A 246 15.35 -11.75 -10.65
CA GLU A 246 14.68 -11.62 -11.96
C GLU A 246 13.73 -12.81 -12.25
N MET A 247 14.07 -14.00 -11.78
CA MET A 247 13.30 -15.23 -11.98
C MET A 247 12.30 -15.52 -10.86
N SER A 248 12.35 -14.80 -9.73
CA SER A 248 11.48 -15.03 -8.57
C SER A 248 10.08 -14.45 -8.78
N ASP A 249 9.07 -15.14 -8.25
CA ASP A 249 7.67 -14.71 -8.19
C ASP A 249 7.22 -14.59 -6.73
N ASP A 250 7.94 -13.75 -5.99
CA ASP A 250 7.68 -13.42 -4.59
C ASP A 250 7.52 -11.90 -4.41
N GLU A 251 7.21 -11.46 -3.18
CA GLU A 251 6.97 -10.04 -2.86
C GLU A 251 8.27 -9.29 -2.52
N GLY A 252 9.43 -9.87 -2.84
CA GLY A 252 10.77 -9.34 -2.55
C GLY A 252 11.54 -10.10 -1.48
N GLU A 253 11.01 -11.22 -0.97
CA GLU A 253 11.66 -12.02 0.07
C GLU A 253 13.04 -12.55 -0.38
N THR A 254 13.16 -13.02 -1.63
CA THR A 254 14.46 -13.46 -2.19
C THR A 254 15.47 -12.32 -2.19
N ALA A 255 15.06 -11.11 -2.60
CA ALA A 255 15.93 -9.94 -2.63
C ALA A 255 16.41 -9.58 -1.21
N MET A 256 15.53 -9.65 -0.21
CA MET A 256 15.87 -9.40 1.19
C MET A 256 16.89 -10.39 1.76
N GLU A 257 16.76 -11.69 1.45
CA GLU A 257 17.70 -12.72 1.91
C GLU A 257 19.11 -12.52 1.33
N ILE A 258 19.20 -12.15 0.05
CA ILE A 258 20.47 -11.84 -0.61
C ILE A 258 21.06 -10.54 -0.06
N ALA A 259 20.26 -9.47 0.03
CA ALA A 259 20.67 -8.18 0.57
C ALA A 259 21.24 -8.30 1.99
N ALA A 260 20.69 -9.20 2.81
CA ALA A 260 21.17 -9.46 4.16
C ALA A 260 22.62 -9.98 4.23
N CYS A 261 23.22 -10.41 3.13
CA CYS A 261 24.63 -10.79 3.02
C CYS A 261 25.57 -9.60 2.72
N MET A 262 25.06 -8.53 2.11
CA MET A 262 25.85 -7.38 1.66
C MET A 262 26.59 -6.63 2.78
N PRO A 263 26.08 -6.50 4.03
CA PRO A 263 26.84 -5.90 5.12
C PRO A 263 28.20 -6.58 5.38
N VAL A 264 28.31 -7.89 5.13
CA VAL A 264 29.57 -8.64 5.28
C VAL A 264 30.52 -8.30 4.14
N VAL A 265 29.99 -8.15 2.92
CA VAL A 265 30.75 -7.75 1.73
C VAL A 265 31.30 -6.33 1.87
N VAL A 266 30.51 -5.39 2.42
CA VAL A 266 30.96 -4.02 2.72
C VAL A 266 32.13 -4.02 3.71
N LYS A 267 32.04 -4.80 4.80
CA LYS A 267 33.15 -4.94 5.76
C LYS A 267 34.39 -5.57 5.12
N ALA A 268 34.19 -6.51 4.18
CA ALA A 268 35.29 -7.09 3.41
C ALA A 268 35.93 -6.07 2.47
N LEU A 269 35.14 -5.24 1.80
CA LEU A 269 35.64 -4.13 0.97
C LEU A 269 36.51 -3.17 1.80
N GLU A 270 36.06 -2.79 3.00
CA GLU A 270 36.82 -1.95 3.92
C GLU A 270 38.17 -2.58 4.32
N GLN A 271 38.20 -3.89 4.57
CA GLN A 271 39.39 -4.64 4.99
C GLN A 271 40.27 -5.16 3.84
N SER A 272 39.78 -5.05 2.60
CA SER A 272 40.47 -5.55 1.41
C SER A 272 41.80 -4.85 1.14
N SER A 273 42.66 -5.53 0.38
CA SER A 273 43.97 -5.03 -0.07
C SER A 273 43.88 -3.99 -1.19
N LEU A 274 42.68 -3.71 -1.70
CA LEU A 274 42.43 -2.70 -2.73
C LEU A 274 42.86 -1.31 -2.27
N LYS A 275 43.32 -0.48 -3.22
CA LYS A 275 43.58 0.94 -2.93
C LYS A 275 42.26 1.67 -2.71
N PRO A 276 42.24 2.81 -1.98
CA PRO A 276 41.01 3.57 -1.74
C PRO A 276 40.19 3.85 -3.01
N ILE A 277 40.84 4.26 -4.11
CA ILE A 277 40.19 4.47 -5.40
C ILE A 277 39.59 3.17 -5.98
N ASP A 278 40.31 2.04 -5.88
CA ASP A 278 39.84 0.76 -6.40
C ASP A 278 38.62 0.26 -5.60
N LYS A 279 38.53 0.59 -4.30
CA LYS A 279 37.34 0.30 -3.47
C LYS A 279 36.12 1.10 -3.94
N LEU A 280 36.30 2.38 -4.26
CA LEU A 280 35.22 3.22 -4.79
C LEU A 280 34.76 2.74 -6.16
N VAL A 281 35.69 2.40 -7.06
CA VAL A 281 35.36 1.84 -8.37
C VAL A 281 34.57 0.54 -8.23
N TRP A 282 35.04 -0.36 -7.36
CA TRP A 282 34.36 -1.63 -7.08
C TRP A 282 32.93 -1.41 -6.58
N ALA A 283 32.75 -0.52 -5.60
CA ALA A 283 31.43 -0.25 -5.03
C ALA A 283 30.47 0.38 -6.04
N VAL A 284 30.94 1.31 -6.88
CA VAL A 284 30.12 1.87 -7.96
C VAL A 284 29.76 0.79 -9.00
N ASP A 285 30.69 -0.09 -9.34
CA ASP A 285 30.43 -1.20 -10.29
C ASP A 285 29.40 -2.19 -9.74
N ALA A 286 29.44 -2.49 -8.44
CA ALA A 286 28.43 -3.29 -7.76
C ALA A 286 27.04 -2.62 -7.84
N VAL A 287 26.92 -1.35 -7.48
CA VAL A 287 25.64 -0.62 -7.54
C VAL A 287 25.12 -0.45 -8.97
N LEU A 288 26.01 -0.28 -9.96
CA LEU A 288 25.60 -0.18 -11.37
C LEU A 288 25.12 -1.52 -11.96
N THR A 289 25.49 -2.64 -11.34
CA THR A 289 25.08 -4.00 -11.74
C THR A 289 23.81 -4.44 -11.02
N ASP A 290 23.46 -3.78 -9.93
CA ASP A 290 22.29 -4.07 -9.11
C ASP A 290 21.01 -3.53 -9.76
N GLU A 291 20.16 -4.43 -10.25
CA GLU A 291 18.87 -4.08 -10.86
C GLU A 291 17.70 -4.18 -9.86
N TYR A 292 17.96 -4.71 -8.65
CA TYR A 292 16.92 -5.11 -7.69
C TYR A 292 17.15 -4.57 -6.27
N GLU A 293 17.93 -3.51 -6.12
CA GLU A 293 18.20 -2.82 -4.85
C GLU A 293 18.86 -3.72 -3.77
N LEU A 294 19.63 -4.72 -4.20
CA LEU A 294 20.40 -5.60 -3.32
C LEU A 294 21.55 -4.87 -2.62
N CYS A 295 22.10 -3.84 -3.25
CA CYS A 295 23.33 -3.16 -2.85
C CYS A 295 23.13 -1.90 -2.00
N ASN A 296 22.02 -1.78 -1.27
CA ASN A 296 21.76 -0.62 -0.40
C ASN A 296 22.90 -0.34 0.59
N ASP A 297 23.45 -1.36 1.26
CA ASP A 297 24.61 -1.19 2.15
C ASP A 297 25.88 -0.70 1.43
N ILE A 298 26.07 -1.09 0.15
CA ILE A 298 27.21 -0.64 -0.67
C ILE A 298 26.99 0.82 -1.11
N ALA A 299 25.76 1.20 -1.43
CA ALA A 299 25.40 2.59 -1.69
C ALA A 299 25.61 3.46 -0.43
N GLU A 300 25.28 2.96 0.76
CA GLU A 300 25.58 3.63 2.03
C GLU A 300 27.09 3.78 2.26
N TYR A 301 27.89 2.75 1.95
CA TYR A 301 29.35 2.84 1.97
C TYR A 301 29.86 3.98 1.05
N LEU A 302 29.33 4.11 -0.16
CA LEU A 302 29.67 5.19 -1.08
C LEU A 302 29.26 6.57 -0.54
N MET A 303 28.15 6.68 0.18
CA MET A 303 27.72 7.93 0.83
C MET A 303 28.52 8.28 2.10
N GLY A 304 29.41 7.39 2.54
CA GLY A 304 30.31 7.60 3.67
C GLY A 304 31.40 8.66 3.43
N GLN A 305 32.27 8.84 4.42
CA GLN A 305 33.38 9.79 4.32
C GLN A 305 34.54 9.19 3.51
N HIS A 306 34.80 9.76 2.34
CA HIS A 306 35.95 9.44 1.50
C HIS A 306 36.73 10.71 1.14
N ILE A 307 37.98 10.55 0.70
CA ILE A 307 38.85 11.69 0.40
C ILE A 307 38.47 12.30 -0.95
N ASN A 308 38.35 13.63 -1.01
CA ASN A 308 37.97 14.36 -2.23
C ASN A 308 38.84 14.04 -3.46
N SER A 309 40.13 13.71 -3.27
CA SER A 309 41.02 13.33 -4.38
C SER A 309 40.61 12.01 -5.02
N ASP A 310 40.14 11.05 -4.23
CA ASP A 310 39.68 9.75 -4.74
C ASP A 310 38.36 9.92 -5.49
N TRP A 311 37.45 10.78 -5.00
CA TRP A 311 36.25 11.17 -5.74
C TRP A 311 36.57 11.85 -7.08
N SER A 312 37.60 12.70 -7.13
CA SER A 312 38.02 13.33 -8.38
C SER A 312 38.52 12.29 -9.39
N LEU A 313 39.31 11.32 -8.94
CA LEU A 313 39.80 10.23 -9.80
C LEU A 313 38.64 9.34 -10.28
N LEU A 314 37.70 9.02 -9.39
CA LEU A 314 36.51 8.25 -9.74
C LEU A 314 35.67 9.00 -10.78
N ALA A 315 35.46 10.31 -10.60
CA ALA A 315 34.74 11.13 -11.57
C ALA A 315 35.38 11.04 -12.98
N ASP A 316 36.71 11.13 -13.07
CA ASP A 316 37.41 11.00 -14.36
C ASP A 316 37.22 9.62 -15.00
N ILE A 317 37.27 8.55 -14.20
CA ILE A 317 37.00 7.17 -14.64
C ILE A 317 35.58 7.05 -15.20
N LEU A 318 34.57 7.55 -14.48
CA LEU A 318 33.17 7.47 -14.87
C LEU A 318 32.88 8.31 -16.12
N LEU A 319 33.47 9.49 -16.23
CA LEU A 319 33.39 10.35 -17.43
C LEU A 319 34.02 9.66 -18.64
N GLU A 320 35.16 8.99 -18.48
CA GLU A 320 35.79 8.22 -19.56
C GLU A 320 34.91 7.04 -20.01
N ARG A 321 34.35 6.28 -19.05
CA ARG A 321 33.39 5.18 -19.34
C ARG A 321 32.17 5.69 -20.09
N LEU A 322 31.63 6.83 -19.67
CA LEU A 322 30.47 7.48 -20.30
C LEU A 322 30.76 7.95 -21.73
N ASN A 323 32.00 8.36 -22.02
CA ASN A 323 32.45 8.66 -23.38
C ASN A 323 32.60 7.39 -24.24
N LYS A 324 33.08 6.27 -23.67
CA LYS A 324 33.24 4.98 -24.38
C LYS A 324 31.92 4.30 -24.73
N LEU A 325 30.88 4.42 -23.90
CA LEU A 325 29.53 3.91 -24.18
C LEU A 325 28.92 4.43 -25.50
N ARG A 326 29.46 5.51 -26.06
CA ARG A 326 29.08 6.05 -27.38
C ARG A 326 29.44 5.10 -28.55
N LEU A 327 30.40 4.20 -28.35
CA LEU A 327 31.02 3.41 -29.42
C LEU A 327 30.41 2.00 -29.57
N SER A 328 29.62 1.52 -28.61
CA SER A 328 29.01 0.19 -28.69
C SER A 328 27.64 0.25 -29.38
N GLY A 329 27.55 -0.34 -30.57
CA GLY A 329 26.33 -0.49 -31.36
C GLY A 329 25.35 -1.51 -30.77
N VAL A 330 24.92 -1.32 -29.53
CA VAL A 330 23.94 -2.19 -28.86
C VAL A 330 22.53 -1.92 -29.41
N THR A 331 21.81 -2.99 -29.70
CA THR A 331 20.53 -3.05 -30.43
C THR A 331 19.31 -2.55 -29.66
N ASN A 332 19.41 -2.27 -28.35
CA ASN A 332 18.31 -1.83 -27.49
C ASN A 332 18.51 -0.40 -26.94
N LYS A 333 17.83 0.58 -27.54
CA LYS A 333 17.90 2.01 -27.17
C LYS A 333 17.56 2.27 -25.69
N LEU A 334 16.53 1.60 -25.14
CA LEU A 334 16.03 1.83 -23.78
C LEU A 334 17.01 1.38 -22.68
N SER A 335 17.52 0.15 -22.77
CA SER A 335 18.52 -0.38 -21.82
C SER A 335 19.79 0.47 -21.85
N ARG A 336 20.26 0.87 -23.03
CA ARG A 336 21.42 1.76 -23.18
C ARG A 336 21.19 3.12 -22.51
N ASP A 337 20.03 3.73 -22.71
CA ASP A 337 19.72 5.05 -22.15
C ASP A 337 19.57 4.98 -20.62
N TYR A 338 19.06 3.88 -20.07
CA TYR A 338 19.01 3.60 -18.62
C TYR A 338 20.40 3.45 -18.00
N THR A 339 21.24 2.54 -18.52
CA THR A 339 22.62 2.35 -18.03
C THR A 339 23.44 3.65 -18.14
N ARG A 340 23.25 4.40 -19.23
CA ARG A 340 23.90 5.70 -19.41
C ARG A 340 23.40 6.74 -18.40
N GLY A 341 22.12 6.70 -18.06
CA GLY A 341 21.49 7.52 -17.02
C GLY A 341 22.15 7.29 -15.66
N LEU A 342 22.17 6.04 -15.20
CA LEU A 342 22.77 5.64 -13.92
C LEU A 342 24.26 6.03 -13.82
N LEU A 343 25.03 5.75 -14.88
CA LEU A 343 26.44 6.13 -14.92
C LEU A 343 26.64 7.65 -14.85
N SER A 344 25.75 8.42 -15.48
CA SER A 344 25.78 9.88 -15.40
C SER A 344 25.45 10.38 -14.00
N ASP A 345 24.51 9.76 -13.30
CA ASP A 345 24.15 10.14 -11.92
C ASP A 345 25.33 9.90 -10.96
N TRP A 346 26.00 8.74 -11.08
CA TRP A 346 27.22 8.47 -10.32
C TRP A 346 28.38 9.40 -10.69
N ALA A 347 28.54 9.76 -11.97
CA ALA A 347 29.56 10.73 -12.38
C ALA A 347 29.28 12.12 -11.78
N ILE A 348 28.02 12.57 -11.75
CA ILE A 348 27.62 13.83 -11.12
C ILE A 348 27.87 13.78 -9.62
N TYR A 349 27.47 12.70 -8.95
CA TYR A 349 27.72 12.52 -7.52
C TYR A 349 29.22 12.58 -7.20
N ALA A 350 30.06 11.89 -7.97
CA ALA A 350 31.50 11.93 -7.81
C ALA A 350 32.09 13.35 -8.00
N LEU A 351 31.60 14.11 -9.00
CA LEU A 351 31.99 15.52 -9.19
C LEU A 351 31.56 16.41 -8.01
N GLU A 352 30.38 16.18 -7.44
CA GLU A 352 29.91 16.92 -6.26
C GLU A 352 30.80 16.69 -5.05
N GLN A 353 31.11 15.41 -4.75
CA GLN A 353 31.98 15.04 -3.64
C GLN A 353 33.43 15.53 -3.84
N ALA A 354 33.90 15.56 -5.09
CA ALA A 354 35.21 16.12 -5.44
C ALA A 354 35.26 17.66 -5.36
N GLY A 355 34.11 18.34 -5.23
CA GLY A 355 34.02 19.81 -5.29
C GLY A 355 34.12 20.40 -6.70
N ARG A 356 34.06 19.57 -7.75
CA ARG A 356 34.15 19.94 -9.18
C ARG A 356 32.79 20.37 -9.75
N LYS A 357 32.07 21.22 -9.00
CA LYS A 357 30.68 21.59 -9.32
C LYS A 357 30.51 22.31 -10.65
N ASN A 358 31.55 22.99 -11.11
CA ASN A 358 31.59 23.68 -12.41
C ASN A 358 31.46 22.74 -13.62
N GLU A 359 31.73 21.45 -13.46
CA GLU A 359 31.67 20.45 -14.55
C GLU A 359 30.29 19.78 -14.67
N ILE A 360 29.46 19.88 -13.63
CA ILE A 360 28.15 19.19 -13.55
C ILE A 360 27.17 19.70 -14.61
N ILE A 361 27.01 21.02 -14.72
CA ILE A 361 26.07 21.61 -15.69
C ILE A 361 26.50 21.27 -17.13
N PRO A 362 27.76 21.49 -17.56
CA PRO A 362 28.22 21.07 -18.88
C PRO A 362 27.98 19.58 -19.19
N LEU A 363 28.21 18.69 -18.22
CA LEU A 363 27.90 17.26 -18.36
C LEU A 363 26.39 17.04 -18.58
N CYS A 364 25.56 17.68 -17.75
CA CYS A 364 24.11 17.58 -17.85
C CYS A 364 23.57 18.10 -19.20
N GLU A 365 24.14 19.17 -19.76
CA GLU A 365 23.77 19.72 -21.07
C GLU A 365 24.04 18.72 -22.20
N VAL A 366 25.20 18.07 -22.16
CA VAL A 366 25.60 17.06 -23.15
C VAL A 366 24.72 15.82 -23.03
N GLU A 367 24.43 15.36 -21.81
CA GLU A 367 23.66 14.15 -21.58
C GLU A 367 22.16 14.34 -21.82
N ALA A 368 21.57 15.49 -21.46
CA ALA A 368 20.16 15.78 -21.72
C ALA A 368 19.80 15.65 -23.21
N LYS A 369 20.69 16.08 -24.11
CA LYS A 369 20.52 15.94 -25.56
C LYS A 369 20.61 14.50 -26.06
N LYS A 370 21.29 13.61 -25.33
CA LYS A 370 21.49 12.20 -25.73
C LYS A 370 20.41 11.29 -25.16
N THR A 371 20.08 11.44 -23.88
CA THR A 371 19.19 10.54 -23.13
C THR A 371 17.79 11.10 -22.93
N GLY A 372 17.56 12.39 -23.21
CA GLY A 372 16.31 13.07 -22.88
C GLY A 372 16.18 13.44 -21.40
N SER A 373 17.23 13.30 -20.59
CA SER A 373 17.25 13.58 -19.15
C SER A 373 17.33 15.08 -18.82
N TYR A 374 16.47 15.90 -19.44
CA TYR A 374 16.42 17.35 -19.25
C TYR A 374 16.07 17.75 -17.80
N GLU A 375 15.30 16.93 -17.09
CA GLU A 375 14.89 17.25 -15.71
C GLU A 375 16.10 17.41 -14.77
N ARG A 376 17.10 16.53 -14.90
CA ARG A 376 18.34 16.59 -14.10
C ARG A 376 19.08 17.91 -14.31
N LEU A 377 19.28 18.30 -15.57
CA LEU A 377 19.89 19.58 -15.93
C LEU A 377 19.13 20.77 -15.33
N VAL A 378 17.80 20.78 -15.49
CA VAL A 378 16.94 21.86 -15.00
C VAL A 378 17.00 21.96 -13.47
N ASN A 379 17.05 20.84 -12.75
CA ASN A 379 17.18 20.83 -11.30
C ASN A 379 18.49 21.52 -10.84
N HIS A 380 19.63 21.21 -11.47
CA HIS A 380 20.90 21.89 -11.15
C HIS A 380 20.86 23.39 -11.49
N LEU A 381 20.30 23.77 -12.63
CA LEU A 381 20.16 25.19 -13.01
C LEU A 381 19.27 25.97 -12.03
N ILE A 382 18.18 25.36 -11.54
CA ILE A 382 17.30 25.96 -10.52
C ILE A 382 18.03 26.09 -9.18
N ALA A 383 18.82 25.09 -8.77
CA ALA A 383 19.62 25.14 -7.55
C ALA A 383 20.64 26.29 -7.58
N ASP A 384 21.27 26.51 -8.74
CA ASP A 384 22.21 27.61 -8.98
C ASP A 384 21.53 28.96 -9.27
N LYS A 385 20.19 29.03 -9.21
CA LYS A 385 19.38 30.22 -9.51
C LYS A 385 19.57 30.76 -10.94
N ARG A 386 20.06 29.93 -11.87
CA ARG A 386 20.20 30.21 -13.31
C ARG A 386 18.86 30.01 -14.03
N PHE A 387 17.85 30.80 -13.65
CA PHE A 387 16.47 30.60 -14.08
C PHE A 387 16.25 30.81 -15.59
N GLU A 388 17.00 31.70 -16.23
CA GLU A 388 16.91 31.94 -17.68
C GLU A 388 17.42 30.76 -18.49
N ASP A 389 18.56 30.19 -18.08
CA ASP A 389 19.12 28.98 -18.66
C ASP A 389 18.20 27.78 -18.44
N ALA A 390 17.65 27.65 -17.22
CA ALA A 390 16.68 26.60 -16.91
C ALA A 390 15.45 26.70 -17.82
N GLU A 391 14.92 27.90 -18.05
CA GLU A 391 13.80 28.11 -18.97
C GLU A 391 14.15 27.76 -20.41
N HIS A 392 15.35 28.12 -20.90
CA HIS A 392 15.81 27.75 -22.22
C HIS A 392 15.80 26.23 -22.41
N TRP A 393 16.41 25.51 -21.46
CA TRP A 393 16.50 24.05 -21.49
C TRP A 393 15.15 23.36 -21.27
N ILE A 394 14.23 23.93 -20.49
CA ILE A 394 12.85 23.43 -20.39
C ILE A 394 12.15 23.50 -21.76
N LYS A 395 12.27 24.64 -22.48
CA LYS A 395 11.66 24.80 -23.80
C LYS A 395 12.27 23.88 -24.84
N GLU A 396 13.58 23.65 -24.78
CA GLU A 396 14.26 22.67 -25.63
C GLU A 396 13.82 21.25 -25.31
N GLY A 397 13.82 20.88 -24.02
CA GLY A 397 13.43 19.56 -23.55
C GLY A 397 12.00 19.19 -23.91
N ILE A 398 11.03 20.09 -23.68
CA ILE A 398 9.64 19.86 -24.09
C ILE A 398 9.56 19.61 -25.60
N ARG A 399 10.22 20.42 -26.44
CA ARG A 399 10.23 20.22 -27.90
C ARG A 399 10.86 18.88 -28.30
N ALA A 400 11.88 18.43 -27.58
CA ALA A 400 12.58 17.19 -27.88
C ALA A 400 11.79 15.93 -27.45
N VAL A 401 11.08 15.99 -26.32
CA VAL A 401 10.50 14.78 -25.68
C VAL A 401 8.98 14.73 -25.69
N GLU A 402 8.24 15.81 -26.03
CA GLU A 402 6.78 15.85 -25.90
C GLU A 402 6.04 14.75 -26.69
N GLN A 403 6.58 14.29 -27.81
CA GLN A 403 5.96 13.22 -28.61
C GLN A 403 6.27 11.82 -28.10
N GLU A 404 7.52 11.55 -27.71
CA GLU A 404 7.97 10.22 -27.27
C GLU A 404 7.69 9.99 -25.76
N TRP A 405 7.84 11.01 -24.94
CA TRP A 405 7.83 10.94 -23.47
C TRP A 405 7.01 12.09 -22.85
N PRO A 406 5.68 12.09 -23.00
CA PRO A 406 4.82 13.16 -22.53
C PRO A 406 4.92 13.41 -21.01
N GLY A 407 5.19 12.37 -20.21
CA GLY A 407 5.40 12.50 -18.76
C GLY A 407 6.62 13.36 -18.40
N ILE A 408 7.72 13.23 -19.14
CA ILE A 408 8.92 14.08 -18.95
C ILE A 408 8.60 15.52 -19.33
N ALA A 409 7.86 15.73 -20.43
CA ALA A 409 7.44 17.07 -20.84
C ALA A 409 6.54 17.73 -19.77
N ASP A 410 5.63 16.99 -19.15
CA ASP A 410 4.79 17.50 -18.06
C ASP A 410 5.60 17.82 -16.79
N SER A 411 6.59 16.99 -16.45
CA SER A 411 7.53 17.31 -15.36
C SER A 411 8.27 18.64 -15.62
N LEU A 412 8.79 18.84 -16.83
CA LEU A 412 9.47 20.08 -17.24
C LEU A 412 8.55 21.32 -17.16
N ARG A 413 7.27 21.17 -17.53
CA ARG A 413 6.26 22.25 -17.34
C ARG A 413 6.08 22.59 -15.86
N GLY A 414 6.04 21.56 -15.01
CA GLY A 414 6.01 21.71 -13.55
C GLY A 414 7.20 22.51 -13.02
N LYS A 415 8.42 22.23 -13.50
CA LYS A 415 9.64 22.96 -13.13
C LYS A 415 9.59 24.43 -13.57
N LEU A 416 9.07 24.72 -14.77
CA LEU A 416 8.90 26.13 -15.19
C LEU A 416 7.89 26.86 -14.30
N ARG A 417 6.81 26.19 -13.89
CA ARG A 417 5.83 26.77 -12.96
C ARG A 417 6.47 27.06 -11.60
N GLU A 418 7.36 26.18 -11.12
CA GLU A 418 8.15 26.40 -9.92
C GLU A 418 9.03 27.66 -10.04
N ILE A 419 9.75 27.82 -11.16
CA ILE A 419 10.56 29.02 -11.44
C ILE A 419 9.69 30.28 -11.37
N ARG A 420 8.55 30.29 -12.07
CA ARG A 420 7.62 31.45 -12.06
C ARG A 420 7.04 31.75 -10.69
N THR A 421 6.79 30.70 -9.89
CA THR A 421 6.35 30.83 -8.50
C THR A 421 7.42 31.49 -7.64
N ARG A 422 8.69 31.07 -7.76
CA ARG A 422 9.83 31.69 -7.05
C ARG A 422 10.02 33.16 -7.47
N GLN A 423 9.80 33.48 -8.74
CA GLN A 423 9.82 34.83 -9.28
C GLN A 423 8.58 35.68 -8.90
N ARG A 424 7.58 35.09 -8.20
CA ARG A 424 6.30 35.71 -7.87
C ARG A 424 5.52 36.23 -9.08
N ASN A 425 5.74 35.64 -10.25
CA ASN A 425 5.02 35.99 -11.48
C ASN A 425 3.65 35.27 -11.51
N TRP A 426 2.75 35.71 -10.62
CA TRP A 426 1.47 35.05 -10.39
C TRP A 426 0.57 35.01 -11.63
N HIS A 427 0.63 36.03 -12.50
CA HIS A 427 -0.15 36.06 -13.74
C HIS A 427 0.24 34.91 -14.69
N VAL A 428 1.55 34.67 -14.86
CA VAL A 428 2.04 33.55 -15.67
C VAL A 428 1.78 32.21 -14.99
N VAL A 429 1.93 32.12 -13.67
CA VAL A 429 1.58 30.89 -12.92
C VAL A 429 0.11 30.51 -13.13
N SER A 430 -0.80 31.49 -13.06
CA SER A 430 -2.22 31.26 -13.35
C SER A 430 -2.44 30.76 -14.79
N ALA A 431 -1.75 31.34 -15.77
CA ALA A 431 -1.82 30.89 -17.16
C ALA A 431 -1.32 29.45 -17.32
N MET A 432 -0.27 29.06 -16.61
CA MET A 432 0.28 27.70 -16.63
C MET A 432 -0.63 26.68 -15.95
N CYS A 433 -1.30 27.04 -14.85
CA CYS A 433 -2.33 26.18 -14.24
C CYS A 433 -3.48 25.93 -15.21
N VAL A 434 -3.88 26.94 -15.99
CA VAL A 434 -4.92 26.78 -17.03
C VAL A 434 -4.46 25.85 -18.14
N ASP A 435 -3.22 25.97 -18.63
CA ASP A 435 -2.65 25.04 -19.61
C ASP A 435 -2.68 23.58 -19.11
N GLU A 436 -2.26 23.35 -17.86
CA GLU A 436 -2.32 22.04 -17.21
C GLU A 436 -3.76 21.52 -17.10
N PHE A 437 -4.71 22.36 -16.67
CA PHE A 437 -6.12 21.97 -16.63
C PHE A 437 -6.66 21.63 -18.02
N VAL A 438 -6.31 22.40 -19.05
CA VAL A 438 -6.75 22.13 -20.42
C VAL A 438 -6.24 20.78 -20.90
N ARG A 439 -4.98 20.42 -20.60
CA ARG A 439 -4.36 19.12 -20.91
C ARG A 439 -4.92 17.96 -20.10
N LEU A 440 -5.14 18.15 -18.80
CA LEU A 440 -5.64 17.15 -17.86
C LEU A 440 -6.69 17.74 -16.89
N PRO A 441 -7.95 17.89 -17.31
CA PRO A 441 -8.99 18.42 -16.46
C PRO A 441 -9.30 17.44 -15.35
N SER A 442 -9.36 17.97 -14.14
CA SER A 442 -9.70 17.25 -12.94
C SER A 442 -10.14 18.26 -11.87
N GLN A 443 -10.76 17.77 -10.79
CA GLN A 443 -11.04 18.59 -9.61
C GLN A 443 -9.77 19.25 -9.04
N ARG A 444 -8.63 18.53 -9.08
CA ARG A 444 -7.34 19.01 -8.61
C ARG A 444 -6.84 20.19 -9.45
N THR A 445 -6.72 20.01 -10.76
CA THR A 445 -6.21 21.06 -11.67
C THR A 445 -7.15 22.27 -11.72
N TYR A 446 -8.47 22.07 -11.56
CA TYR A 446 -9.43 23.16 -11.41
C TYR A 446 -9.22 23.98 -10.12
N THR A 447 -9.01 23.28 -9.00
CA THR A 447 -8.73 23.91 -7.70
C THR A 447 -7.41 24.69 -7.73
N ASP A 448 -6.41 24.16 -8.42
CA ASP A 448 -5.11 24.84 -8.60
C ASP A 448 -5.25 26.10 -9.47
N CYS A 449 -6.06 26.05 -10.55
CA CYS A 449 -6.44 27.23 -11.32
C CYS A 449 -7.11 28.29 -10.46
N LYS A 450 -8.08 27.89 -9.62
CA LYS A 450 -8.78 28.80 -8.70
C LYS A 450 -7.81 29.50 -7.76
N LYS A 451 -6.99 28.72 -7.04
CA LYS A 451 -5.99 29.25 -6.10
C LYS A 451 -5.03 30.24 -6.78
N ALA A 452 -4.57 29.95 -8.00
CA ALA A 452 -3.66 30.81 -8.72
C ALA A 452 -4.38 32.08 -9.23
N ALA A 453 -5.54 31.94 -9.87
CA ALA A 453 -6.30 33.05 -10.44
C ALA A 453 -6.89 33.99 -9.38
N ASP A 454 -7.23 33.49 -8.19
CA ASP A 454 -7.67 34.31 -7.06
C ASP A 454 -6.56 35.27 -6.59
N ARG A 455 -5.29 34.86 -6.63
CA ARG A 455 -4.15 35.73 -6.25
C ARG A 455 -4.02 36.96 -7.14
N VAL A 456 -4.41 36.84 -8.40
CA VAL A 456 -4.40 37.93 -9.39
C VAL A 456 -5.79 38.52 -9.64
N LYS A 457 -6.81 38.08 -8.88
CA LYS A 457 -8.20 38.58 -8.92
C LYS A 457 -8.90 38.45 -10.28
N VAL A 458 -8.56 37.42 -11.06
CA VAL A 458 -9.18 37.15 -12.39
C VAL A 458 -10.00 35.87 -12.44
N TRP A 459 -10.20 35.20 -11.29
CA TRP A 459 -10.91 33.92 -11.22
C TRP A 459 -12.29 33.91 -11.88
N PRO A 460 -13.18 34.92 -11.71
CA PRO A 460 -14.51 34.87 -12.32
C PRO A 460 -14.47 34.67 -13.84
N LYS A 461 -13.58 35.41 -14.53
CA LYS A 461 -13.43 35.31 -15.98
C LYS A 461 -12.72 34.02 -16.40
N VAL A 462 -11.68 33.61 -15.66
CA VAL A 462 -10.99 32.33 -15.91
C VAL A 462 -11.95 31.15 -15.77
N ARG A 463 -12.75 31.13 -14.70
CA ARG A 463 -13.77 30.10 -14.44
C ARG A 463 -14.76 30.00 -15.60
N GLU A 464 -15.30 31.12 -16.07
CA GLU A 464 -16.19 31.15 -17.23
C GLU A 464 -15.54 30.48 -18.44
N CYS A 465 -14.27 30.82 -18.73
CA CYS A 465 -13.54 30.26 -19.85
C CYS A 465 -13.26 28.76 -19.69
N LEU A 466 -12.94 28.29 -18.48
CA LEU A 466 -12.71 26.87 -18.19
C LEU A 466 -13.99 26.04 -18.39
N LEU A 467 -15.13 26.55 -17.94
CA LEU A 467 -16.42 25.87 -18.13
C LEU A 467 -16.82 25.86 -19.61
N ALA A 468 -16.67 26.98 -20.32
CA ALA A 468 -16.92 27.05 -21.76
C ALA A 468 -16.03 26.06 -22.55
N TYR A 469 -14.78 25.85 -22.11
CA TYR A 469 -13.89 24.84 -22.67
C TYR A 469 -14.42 23.41 -22.45
N LEU A 470 -14.86 23.07 -21.23
CA LEU A 470 -15.44 21.75 -20.96
C LEU A 470 -16.75 21.52 -21.72
N GLU A 471 -17.55 22.56 -21.94
CA GLU A 471 -18.83 22.46 -22.64
C GLU A 471 -18.66 22.33 -24.17
N SER A 472 -17.78 23.13 -24.78
CA SER A 472 -17.71 23.32 -26.24
C SER A 472 -16.37 22.95 -26.89
N GLY A 473 -15.33 22.74 -26.08
CA GLY A 473 -13.96 22.56 -26.56
C GLY A 473 -13.25 23.84 -26.99
N LEU A 474 -13.88 25.01 -26.84
CA LEU A 474 -13.25 26.30 -27.14
C LEU A 474 -12.14 26.61 -26.12
N LEU A 475 -10.88 26.57 -26.55
CA LEU A 475 -9.70 26.76 -25.69
C LEU A 475 -9.73 28.11 -24.97
N PRO A 476 -9.41 28.18 -23.66
CA PRO A 476 -9.51 29.41 -22.87
C PRO A 476 -8.78 30.62 -23.47
N TRP A 477 -7.56 30.44 -23.97
CA TRP A 477 -6.76 31.49 -24.60
C TRP A 477 -7.20 31.89 -26.02
N LYS A 478 -8.19 31.21 -26.61
CA LYS A 478 -8.84 31.61 -27.88
C LYS A 478 -10.20 32.30 -27.64
N GLN A 479 -10.65 32.39 -26.39
CA GLN A 479 -11.90 33.05 -26.04
C GLN A 479 -11.73 34.58 -25.96
N GLN A 480 -12.84 35.29 -26.15
CA GLN A 480 -12.87 36.74 -26.04
C GLN A 480 -12.59 37.18 -24.59
N ASP A 481 -11.82 38.27 -24.44
CA ASP A 481 -11.47 38.88 -23.15
C ASP A 481 -10.70 37.93 -22.21
N TRP A 482 -9.82 37.09 -22.77
CA TRP A 482 -8.92 36.23 -21.99
C TRP A 482 -7.99 37.06 -21.08
N PRO A 483 -8.04 36.88 -19.74
CA PRO A 483 -7.39 37.81 -18.80
C PRO A 483 -5.93 37.48 -18.46
N LEU A 484 -5.39 36.35 -18.94
CA LEU A 484 -4.07 35.86 -18.54
C LEU A 484 -3.03 36.01 -19.66
N PRO A 485 -1.76 36.30 -19.33
CA PRO A 485 -0.70 36.47 -20.31
C PRO A 485 -0.27 35.12 -20.93
N PRO A 486 0.52 35.15 -22.02
CA PRO A 486 1.16 33.96 -22.55
C PRO A 486 2.06 33.27 -21.50
N THR A 487 2.07 31.93 -21.51
CA THR A 487 2.89 31.11 -20.58
C THR A 487 4.38 31.12 -20.93
N GLY A 488 4.73 31.51 -22.17
CA GLY A 488 6.07 31.35 -22.74
C GLY A 488 6.35 29.94 -23.26
N LEU A 489 5.36 29.04 -23.20
CA LEU A 489 5.38 27.72 -23.81
C LEU A 489 4.45 27.68 -25.03
N THR A 490 4.68 26.74 -25.94
CA THR A 490 3.75 26.45 -27.02
C THR A 490 2.48 25.83 -26.44
N LEU A 491 1.39 26.58 -26.49
CA LEU A 491 0.06 26.11 -26.08
C LEU A 491 -0.52 25.21 -27.18
N PRO A 492 -1.27 24.16 -26.83
CA PRO A 492 -1.85 23.27 -27.82
C PRO A 492 -2.88 24.00 -28.67
N ASP A 493 -2.79 23.83 -29.99
CA ASP A 493 -3.74 24.46 -30.92
C ASP A 493 -5.10 23.75 -30.97
N LYS A 494 -5.06 22.44 -30.73
CA LYS A 494 -6.20 21.54 -30.60
C LYS A 494 -5.78 20.36 -29.73
N LEU A 495 -6.69 19.86 -28.90
CA LEU A 495 -6.54 18.58 -28.22
C LEU A 495 -7.47 17.57 -28.89
N ASN A 496 -6.95 16.40 -29.25
CA ASN A 496 -7.75 15.31 -29.81
C ASN A 496 -8.54 14.63 -28.69
N ARG A 497 -9.64 15.27 -28.27
CA ARG A 497 -10.60 14.69 -27.34
C ARG A 497 -11.79 14.10 -28.07
N SER A 498 -12.18 12.92 -27.64
CA SER A 498 -13.18 12.08 -28.32
C SER A 498 -14.62 12.56 -28.12
N SER A 499 -14.90 13.45 -27.16
CA SER A 499 -16.24 14.00 -26.95
C SER A 499 -16.25 15.26 -26.09
N TYR A 500 -16.99 16.28 -26.55
CA TYR A 500 -17.52 17.38 -25.75
C TYR A 500 -19.06 17.28 -25.74
N PRO A 501 -19.77 17.75 -24.70
CA PRO A 501 -19.24 18.27 -23.44
C PRO A 501 -18.54 17.21 -22.59
N MET A 502 -17.58 17.63 -21.77
CA MET A 502 -16.86 16.81 -20.80
C MET A 502 -17.72 16.63 -19.53
N ILE A 503 -18.77 15.80 -19.67
CA ILE A 503 -19.86 15.70 -18.69
C ILE A 503 -19.35 15.28 -17.30
N ASN A 504 -18.43 14.33 -17.23
CA ASN A 504 -17.91 13.84 -15.94
C ASN A 504 -17.21 14.98 -15.19
N GLU A 505 -16.32 15.70 -15.87
CA GLU A 505 -15.57 16.81 -15.29
C GLU A 505 -16.46 18.01 -14.94
N LEU A 506 -17.54 18.24 -15.70
CA LEU A 506 -18.55 19.25 -15.40
C LEU A 506 -19.35 18.90 -14.13
N ILE A 507 -19.71 17.62 -13.94
CA ILE A 507 -20.37 17.15 -12.71
C ILE A 507 -19.44 17.31 -11.52
N ASP A 508 -18.19 16.87 -11.65
CA ASP A 508 -17.15 16.98 -10.62
C ASP A 508 -16.98 18.42 -10.12
N ILE A 509 -16.87 19.37 -11.05
CA ILE A 509 -16.75 20.79 -10.72
C ILE A 509 -18.03 21.32 -10.10
N ALA A 510 -19.21 20.93 -10.60
CA ALA A 510 -20.48 21.37 -10.02
C ALA A 510 -20.68 20.85 -8.58
N ILE A 511 -20.26 19.63 -8.27
CA ILE A 511 -20.23 19.09 -6.89
C ILE A 511 -19.27 19.93 -6.03
N LEU A 512 -18.04 20.16 -6.51
CA LEU A 512 -17.03 20.95 -5.79
C LEU A 512 -17.51 22.36 -5.46
N GLU A 513 -18.22 23.00 -6.40
CA GLU A 513 -18.78 24.34 -6.23
C GLU A 513 -20.15 24.38 -5.54
N LYS A 514 -20.66 23.23 -5.11
CA LYS A 514 -21.96 23.08 -4.44
C LYS A 514 -23.12 23.64 -5.27
N GLN A 515 -23.14 23.34 -6.57
CA GLN A 515 -24.18 23.74 -7.52
C GLN A 515 -25.07 22.53 -7.90
N PRO A 516 -26.02 22.13 -7.04
CA PRO A 516 -26.82 20.92 -7.24
C PRO A 516 -27.69 20.95 -8.51
N ASP A 517 -28.18 22.13 -8.93
CA ASP A 517 -28.92 22.32 -10.19
C ASP A 517 -28.08 21.88 -11.40
N GLN A 518 -26.81 22.27 -11.42
CA GLN A 518 -25.89 21.98 -12.53
C GLN A 518 -25.45 20.51 -12.51
N VAL A 519 -25.29 19.92 -11.33
CA VAL A 519 -25.05 18.48 -11.17
C VAL A 519 -26.16 17.67 -11.85
N LEU A 520 -27.43 18.00 -11.57
CA LEU A 520 -28.57 17.32 -12.19
C LEU A 520 -28.65 17.54 -13.70
N ARG A 521 -28.47 18.78 -14.15
CA ARG A 521 -28.48 19.14 -15.58
C ARG A 521 -27.51 18.29 -16.39
N TRP A 522 -26.29 18.10 -15.89
CA TRP A 522 -25.26 17.31 -16.58
C TRP A 522 -25.48 15.80 -16.42
N TYR A 523 -25.95 15.36 -15.25
CA TYR A 523 -26.32 13.96 -15.03
C TYR A 523 -27.41 13.49 -16.00
N ASP A 524 -28.44 14.30 -16.22
CA ASP A 524 -29.55 14.00 -17.14
C ASP A 524 -29.12 13.96 -18.62
N GLN A 525 -28.03 14.63 -18.97
CA GLN A 525 -27.46 14.61 -20.33
C GLN A 525 -26.46 13.46 -20.52
N CYS A 526 -26.09 12.73 -19.47
CA CYS A 526 -25.12 11.65 -19.55
C CYS A 526 -25.76 10.36 -20.10
N PRO A 527 -25.20 9.73 -21.14
CA PRO A 527 -25.66 8.42 -21.57
C PRO A 527 -25.39 7.38 -20.47
N ARG A 528 -26.45 6.74 -19.93
CA ARG A 528 -26.41 5.75 -18.82
C ARG A 528 -25.34 4.64 -18.93
N LYS A 529 -24.73 4.41 -20.09
CA LYS A 529 -23.68 3.39 -20.30
C LYS A 529 -22.22 3.90 -20.17
N ARG A 530 -21.98 5.18 -19.89
CA ARG A 530 -20.63 5.78 -19.88
C ARG A 530 -19.98 5.97 -18.50
N PHE A 531 -20.69 5.72 -17.39
CA PHE A 531 -20.19 5.99 -16.04
C PHE A 531 -19.21 4.94 -15.47
N GLY A 532 -18.95 3.83 -16.17
CA GLY A 532 -18.12 2.73 -15.65
C GLY A 532 -16.64 3.05 -15.38
N TRP A 533 -16.13 4.20 -15.85
CA TRP A 533 -14.74 4.65 -15.66
C TRP A 533 -14.64 6.11 -15.14
N ALA A 534 -15.72 6.68 -14.60
CA ALA A 534 -15.71 8.05 -14.08
C ALA A 534 -15.14 8.09 -12.64
N TYR A 535 -14.40 9.15 -12.30
CA TYR A 535 -13.90 9.38 -10.93
C TYR A 535 -15.01 9.64 -9.91
N THR A 536 -16.13 10.23 -10.35
CA THR A 536 -17.30 10.50 -9.53
C THR A 536 -18.36 9.43 -9.73
N SER A 537 -18.79 8.83 -8.62
CA SER A 537 -19.83 7.80 -8.63
C SER A 537 -21.23 8.43 -8.61
N GLU A 538 -22.23 7.67 -9.06
CA GLU A 538 -23.63 8.10 -8.92
C GLU A 538 -24.05 8.29 -7.45
N ASP A 539 -23.36 7.64 -6.50
CA ASP A 539 -23.57 7.83 -5.06
C ASP A 539 -23.12 9.25 -4.61
N ASP A 540 -22.02 9.75 -5.16
CA ASP A 540 -21.53 11.12 -4.88
C ASP A 540 -22.50 12.17 -5.45
N ILE A 541 -23.02 11.93 -6.65
CA ILE A 541 -24.05 12.77 -7.29
C ILE A 541 -25.31 12.82 -6.42
N ALA A 542 -25.86 11.66 -6.04
CA ALA A 542 -27.04 11.58 -5.18
C ALA A 542 -26.83 12.27 -3.83
N THR A 543 -25.64 12.10 -3.25
CA THR A 543 -25.26 12.75 -1.98
C THR A 543 -25.19 14.27 -2.13
N ALA A 544 -24.64 14.78 -3.25
CA ALA A 544 -24.52 16.22 -3.51
C ALA A 544 -25.88 16.90 -3.71
N VAL A 545 -26.85 16.21 -4.31
CA VAL A 545 -28.18 16.78 -4.63
C VAL A 545 -29.23 16.54 -3.55
N ARG A 546 -28.97 15.72 -2.52
CA ARG A 546 -29.98 15.26 -1.54
C ARG A 546 -30.77 16.36 -0.82
N ILE A 547 -30.16 17.53 -0.57
CA ILE A 547 -30.84 18.65 0.11
C ILE A 547 -31.70 19.44 -0.88
N HIS A 548 -31.20 19.61 -2.11
CA HIS A 548 -31.82 20.46 -3.12
C HIS A 548 -32.90 19.72 -3.92
N ALA A 549 -32.65 18.47 -4.30
CA ALA A 549 -33.60 17.59 -4.97
C ALA A 549 -33.67 16.22 -4.28
N PRO A 550 -34.30 16.15 -3.09
CA PRO A 550 -34.32 14.93 -2.28
C PRO A 550 -34.94 13.72 -2.99
N HIS A 551 -36.02 13.91 -3.75
CA HIS A 551 -36.65 12.85 -4.53
C HIS A 551 -35.69 12.26 -5.57
N ARG A 552 -34.91 13.11 -6.25
CA ARG A 552 -33.95 12.68 -7.27
C ARG A 552 -32.78 11.90 -6.67
N ALA A 553 -32.27 12.32 -5.52
CA ALA A 553 -31.25 11.57 -4.79
C ALA A 553 -31.76 10.17 -4.39
N VAL A 554 -32.99 10.10 -3.88
CA VAL A 554 -33.66 8.83 -3.54
C VAL A 554 -33.79 7.92 -4.76
N ASP A 555 -34.21 8.46 -5.91
CA ASP A 555 -34.35 7.67 -7.16
C ASP A 555 -33.01 7.10 -7.62
N ILE A 556 -31.93 7.88 -7.57
CA ILE A 556 -30.58 7.42 -7.95
C ILE A 556 -30.13 6.28 -7.02
N TRP A 557 -30.27 6.44 -5.70
CA TRP A 557 -29.93 5.37 -4.76
C TRP A 557 -30.81 4.13 -4.90
N LYS A 558 -32.10 4.27 -5.21
CA LYS A 558 -32.98 3.15 -5.53
C LYS A 558 -32.48 2.39 -6.77
N GLN A 559 -32.14 3.11 -7.84
CA GLN A 559 -31.60 2.50 -9.06
C GLN A 559 -30.30 1.74 -8.77
N LEU A 560 -29.35 2.37 -8.07
CA LEU A 560 -28.09 1.73 -7.66
C LEU A 560 -28.34 0.47 -6.82
N ALA A 561 -29.30 0.51 -5.89
CA ALA A 561 -29.67 -0.65 -5.09
C ALA A 561 -30.24 -1.79 -5.95
N GLU A 562 -31.15 -1.49 -6.88
CA GLU A 562 -31.74 -2.48 -7.78
C GLU A 562 -30.71 -3.10 -8.74
N GLU A 563 -29.76 -2.32 -9.24
CA GLU A 563 -28.65 -2.82 -10.08
C GLU A 563 -27.75 -3.78 -9.31
N GLN A 564 -27.42 -3.48 -8.05
CA GLN A 564 -26.67 -4.39 -7.18
C GLN A 564 -27.49 -5.66 -6.85
N ILE A 565 -28.80 -5.53 -6.62
CA ILE A 565 -29.69 -6.68 -6.41
C ILE A 565 -29.79 -7.58 -7.66
N ALA A 566 -29.72 -7.00 -8.85
CA ALA A 566 -29.77 -7.73 -10.12
C ALA A 566 -28.56 -8.66 -10.30
N GLN A 567 -27.38 -8.28 -9.78
CA GLN A 567 -26.16 -9.12 -9.85
C GLN A 567 -26.27 -10.45 -9.11
N ALA A 568 -27.27 -10.60 -8.24
CA ALA A 568 -27.58 -11.83 -7.51
C ALA A 568 -26.44 -12.40 -6.63
N LYS A 569 -25.49 -11.56 -6.22
CA LYS A 569 -24.35 -11.94 -5.37
C LYS A 569 -24.57 -11.49 -3.91
N PRO A 570 -24.16 -12.29 -2.91
CA PRO A 570 -24.28 -11.90 -1.51
C PRO A 570 -23.68 -10.54 -1.15
N ASN A 571 -22.50 -10.21 -1.69
CA ASN A 571 -21.85 -8.92 -1.45
C ASN A 571 -22.61 -7.76 -2.12
N ALA A 572 -23.24 -7.98 -3.27
CA ALA A 572 -24.00 -6.94 -3.96
C ALA A 572 -25.29 -6.58 -3.18
N TYR A 573 -25.93 -7.55 -2.52
CA TYR A 573 -27.05 -7.25 -1.62
C TYR A 573 -26.66 -6.36 -0.44
N LEU A 574 -25.41 -6.43 0.02
CA LEU A 574 -24.90 -5.55 1.09
C LEU A 574 -24.71 -4.12 0.59
N GLU A 575 -24.14 -3.93 -0.60
CA GLU A 575 -24.03 -2.60 -1.22
C GLU A 575 -25.40 -2.01 -1.53
N ALA A 576 -26.36 -2.84 -1.97
CA ALA A 576 -27.74 -2.40 -2.16
C ALA A 576 -28.36 -1.85 -0.86
N ALA A 577 -28.15 -2.54 0.27
CA ALA A 577 -28.62 -2.07 1.57
C ALA A 577 -28.02 -0.72 1.96
N ARG A 578 -26.75 -0.47 1.64
CA ARG A 578 -26.08 0.82 1.89
C ARG A 578 -26.82 1.97 1.20
N TYR A 579 -27.16 1.81 -0.07
CA TYR A 579 -27.90 2.83 -0.83
C TYR A 579 -29.34 2.99 -0.31
N LEU A 580 -30.01 1.88 0.03
CA LEU A 580 -31.36 1.91 0.60
C LEU A 580 -31.40 2.65 1.94
N ARG A 581 -30.40 2.51 2.81
CA ARG A 581 -30.33 3.28 4.07
C ARG A 581 -30.23 4.78 3.83
N LYS A 582 -29.39 5.20 2.88
CA LYS A 582 -29.27 6.63 2.52
C LYS A 582 -30.61 7.18 2.00
N ALA A 583 -31.29 6.41 1.16
CA ALA A 583 -32.62 6.77 0.67
C ALA A 583 -33.67 6.82 1.80
N ALA A 584 -33.67 5.84 2.71
CA ALA A 584 -34.55 5.79 3.87
C ALA A 584 -34.39 7.04 4.74
N GLN A 585 -33.14 7.43 5.03
CA GLN A 585 -32.84 8.62 5.82
C GLN A 585 -33.45 9.89 5.20
N VAL A 586 -33.23 10.11 3.90
CA VAL A 586 -33.74 11.30 3.20
C VAL A 586 -35.28 11.29 3.11
N MET A 587 -35.90 10.12 3.02
CA MET A 587 -37.37 9.99 3.05
C MET A 587 -37.95 10.23 4.45
N ALA A 588 -37.26 9.79 5.50
CA ALA A 588 -37.63 10.05 6.89
C ALA A 588 -37.55 11.55 7.21
N GLU A 589 -36.48 12.23 6.79
CA GLU A 589 -36.31 13.69 6.93
C GLU A 589 -37.43 14.49 6.22
N GLN A 590 -38.04 13.93 5.17
CA GLN A 590 -39.18 14.51 4.45
C GLN A 590 -40.56 14.08 4.98
N ASN A 591 -40.62 13.33 6.09
CA ASN A 591 -41.85 12.73 6.63
C ASN A 591 -42.59 11.81 5.64
N LYS A 592 -41.87 11.17 4.71
CA LYS A 592 -42.43 10.26 3.69
C LYS A 592 -42.24 8.78 4.03
N GLN A 593 -42.31 8.44 5.31
CA GLN A 593 -42.07 7.08 5.79
C GLN A 593 -43.05 6.07 5.17
N MET A 594 -44.32 6.44 4.99
CA MET A 594 -45.34 5.55 4.41
C MET A 594 -45.05 5.20 2.94
N GLU A 595 -44.53 6.15 2.14
CA GLU A 595 -44.08 5.89 0.76
C GLU A 595 -42.86 4.97 0.74
N TRP A 596 -41.94 5.13 1.70
CA TRP A 596 -40.75 4.30 1.84
C TRP A 596 -41.07 2.86 2.24
N ASP A 597 -41.95 2.68 3.22
CA ASP A 597 -42.39 1.36 3.69
C ASP A 597 -43.12 0.59 2.57
N GLY A 598 -43.93 1.29 1.77
CA GLY A 598 -44.56 0.72 0.57
C GLY A 598 -43.53 0.27 -0.48
N TYR A 599 -42.51 1.10 -0.75
CA TYR A 599 -41.43 0.72 -1.67
C TYR A 599 -40.65 -0.52 -1.19
N LEU A 600 -40.31 -0.59 0.12
CA LEU A 600 -39.65 -1.77 0.67
C LEU A 600 -40.54 -3.02 0.62
N TYR A 601 -41.85 -2.89 0.81
CA TYR A 601 -42.81 -3.98 0.65
C TYR A 601 -42.79 -4.54 -0.79
N ASP A 602 -42.91 -3.67 -1.79
CA ASP A 602 -42.89 -4.06 -3.20
C ASP A 602 -41.55 -4.73 -3.59
N LEU A 603 -40.44 -4.20 -3.07
CA LEU A 603 -39.10 -4.76 -3.29
C LEU A 603 -38.96 -6.17 -2.68
N ARG A 604 -39.57 -6.42 -1.51
CA ARG A 604 -39.62 -7.74 -0.86
C ARG A 604 -40.46 -8.72 -1.67
N GLU A 605 -41.66 -8.33 -2.11
CA GLU A 605 -42.51 -9.20 -2.95
C GLU A 605 -41.79 -9.60 -4.24
N LYS A 606 -41.23 -8.62 -4.96
CA LYS A 606 -40.49 -8.83 -6.21
C LYS A 606 -39.32 -9.82 -6.06
N HIS A 607 -38.69 -9.86 -4.89
CA HIS A 607 -37.51 -10.67 -4.63
C HIS A 607 -37.68 -11.75 -3.55
N ILE A 608 -38.91 -12.20 -3.27
CA ILE A 608 -39.25 -13.16 -2.21
C ILE A 608 -38.43 -14.46 -2.24
N ARG A 609 -37.98 -14.88 -3.43
CA ARG A 609 -37.15 -16.10 -3.62
C ARG A 609 -35.69 -15.90 -3.21
N LYS A 610 -35.19 -14.65 -3.09
CA LYS A 610 -33.83 -14.31 -2.69
C LYS A 610 -33.74 -14.20 -1.16
N ARG A 611 -33.76 -15.34 -0.46
CA ARG A 611 -33.80 -15.41 1.03
C ARG A 611 -32.79 -14.49 1.74
N ARG A 612 -31.55 -14.43 1.24
CA ARG A 612 -30.49 -13.59 1.82
C ARG A 612 -30.73 -12.09 1.63
N LEU A 613 -31.38 -11.69 0.54
CA LEU A 613 -31.78 -10.30 0.32
C LEU A 613 -32.94 -9.92 1.24
N ILE A 614 -33.94 -10.79 1.40
CA ILE A 614 -35.04 -10.57 2.34
C ILE A 614 -34.52 -10.35 3.77
N GLU A 615 -33.57 -11.18 4.22
CA GLU A 615 -32.94 -11.02 5.53
C GLU A 615 -32.21 -9.69 5.75
N ILE A 616 -31.72 -9.07 4.67
CA ILE A 616 -31.06 -7.77 4.67
C ILE A 616 -32.11 -6.64 4.62
N LEU A 617 -33.17 -6.80 3.82
CA LEU A 617 -34.27 -5.83 3.79
C LEU A 617 -35.03 -5.80 5.12
N ASP A 618 -35.12 -6.91 5.83
CA ASP A 618 -35.73 -6.99 7.16
C ASP A 618 -34.89 -6.30 8.23
N SER A 619 -33.57 -6.14 8.04
CA SER A 619 -32.72 -5.40 8.97
C SER A 619 -32.79 -3.88 8.79
N LEU A 620 -33.43 -3.37 7.73
CA LEU A 620 -33.57 -1.94 7.45
C LEU A 620 -34.72 -1.26 8.22
N ASP A 621 -35.62 -2.02 8.86
CA ASP A 621 -36.82 -1.48 9.51
C ASP A 621 -36.57 -0.85 10.90
N GLY A 622 -35.32 -0.84 11.40
CA GLY A 622 -34.92 -0.20 12.67
C GLY A 622 -35.57 -0.81 13.93
N GLN A 623 -36.30 -1.92 13.80
CA GLN A 623 -37.00 -2.57 14.90
C GLN A 623 -36.02 -3.34 15.82
N PRO A 624 -36.33 -3.47 17.13
CA PRO A 624 -35.61 -4.38 18.01
C PRO A 624 -35.58 -5.80 17.44
N ILE A 625 -34.46 -6.51 17.63
CA ILE A 625 -34.23 -7.84 17.05
C ILE A 625 -35.29 -8.84 17.54
N ILE A 626 -35.77 -8.68 18.77
CA ILE A 626 -36.90 -9.43 19.32
C ILE A 626 -38.17 -8.56 19.28
N LYS A 627 -39.28 -9.13 18.82
CA LYS A 627 -40.58 -8.44 18.81
C LYS A 627 -41.18 -8.53 20.21
N GLY A 628 -41.02 -7.49 21.02
CA GLY A 628 -41.67 -7.42 22.32
C GLY A 628 -43.19 -7.58 22.18
N LYS A 629 -43.77 -8.63 22.80
CA LYS A 629 -45.18 -8.57 23.21
C LYS A 629 -45.24 -7.90 24.60
N PRO A 630 -46.27 -7.08 24.86
CA PRO A 630 -46.38 -6.27 26.07
C PRO A 630 -46.32 -7.06 27.37
#